data_AF-A0A7L3UNE7-F1
#
_entry.id   AF-A0A7L3UNE7-F1
#
_cell.length_a   1.000
_cell.length_b   1.000
_cell.length_c   1.000
_cell.angle_alpha   90.00
_cell.angle_beta   90.00
_cell.angle_gamma   90.00
#
_symmetry.space_group_name_H-M   'P 1'
#
loop_
_entity.id
_entity.type
_entity.pdbx_description
1 polymer ?
#
loop_
_entity_poly.entity_id
_entity_poly.type
_entity_poly.pdbx_seq_one_letter_code
_entity_poly.pdbx_strand_id
1 'polypeptide(L)' 'MFWYQQPPRHGLKLVATITAWLQSSYEEGYSETKFDVSRDNNDYSVMTIKNVTSSDAAMYFCAASDH' A
#
# COMPACT_ATOMS: atom_id res chain seq x y z
N MET A 1 -5.93 0.72 7.80
CA MET A 1 -5.74 1.50 6.55
C MET A 1 -5.35 0.55 5.44
N PHE A 2 -5.66 0.94 4.21
CA PHE A 2 -5.42 0.15 3.02
C PHE A 2 -4.67 0.99 2.00
N TRP A 3 -3.74 0.35 1.29
CA TRP A 3 -3.02 0.94 0.18
C TRP A 3 -3.41 0.23 -1.11
N TYR A 4 -3.76 1.01 -2.12
CA TYR A 4 -4.14 0.52 -3.43
C TYR A 4 -3.24 1.09 -4.52
N GLN A 5 -3.07 0.30 -5.57
CA GLN A 5 -2.41 0.69 -6.81
C GLN A 5 -3.39 0.50 -7.97
N GLN A 6 -3.45 1.48 -8.87
CA GLN A 6 -4.19 1.41 -10.11
C GLN A 6 -3.25 1.69 -11.30
N PRO A 7 -2.73 0.64 -11.96
CA PRO A 7 -1.96 0.81 -13.19
C PRO A 7 -2.84 1.33 -14.34
N PRO A 8 -2.25 1.97 -15.37
CA PRO A 8 -2.98 2.41 -16.54
C PRO A 8 -3.79 1.26 -17.16
N ARG A 9 -5.09 1.51 -17.44
CA ARG A 9 -6.02 0.54 -18.06
C ARG A 9 -6.29 -0.73 -17.23
N HIS A 10 -5.91 -0.76 -15.95
CA HIS A 10 -6.20 -1.87 -15.05
C HIS A 10 -7.14 -1.44 -13.92
N GLY A 11 -7.79 -2.43 -13.31
CA GLY A 11 -8.59 -2.22 -12.11
C GLY A 11 -7.75 -1.84 -10.89
N LEU A 12 -8.42 -1.33 -9.86
CA LEU A 12 -7.82 -1.05 -8.57
C LEU A 12 -7.38 -2.38 -7.92
N LYS A 13 -6.12 -2.44 -7.47
CA LYS A 13 -5.56 -3.60 -6.75
C LYS A 13 -5.17 -3.20 -5.34
N LEU A 14 -5.54 -4.01 -4.36
CA LEU A 14 -5.05 -3.87 -2.99
C LEU A 14 -3.57 -4.27 -2.97
N VAL A 15 -2.72 -3.43 -2.39
CA VAL A 15 -1.29 -3.67 -2.23
C VAL A 15 -1.04 -4.23 -0.84
N ALA A 16 -1.50 -3.50 0.17
CA ALA A 16 -1.27 -3.85 1.55
C ALA A 16 -2.39 -3.36 2.47
N THR A 17 -2.62 -4.13 3.52
CA THR A 17 -3.46 -3.75 4.66
C THR A 17 -2.57 -3.54 5.87
N ILE A 18 -2.77 -2.42 6.56
CA ILE A 18 -2.04 -2.10 7.79
C ILE A 18 -2.99 -1.78 8.94
N THR A 19 -2.70 -2.37 10.10
CA THR A 19 -3.38 -2.10 11.36
C THR A 19 -2.42 -1.44 12.33
N ALA A 20 -2.93 -0.87 13.43
CA ALA A 20 -2.09 -0.19 14.41
C ALA A 20 -1.20 -1.16 15.22
N TRP A 21 -1.63 -2.41 15.32
CA TRP A 21 -1.13 -3.35 16.32
C TRP A 21 -0.43 -4.57 15.70
N LEU A 22 -0.66 -4.84 14.42
CA LEU A 22 -0.06 -5.96 13.70
C LEU A 22 0.78 -5.49 12.51
N GLN A 23 1.69 -6.37 12.08
CA GLN A 23 2.46 -6.22 10.86
C GLN A 23 1.54 -6.08 9.64
N SER A 24 2.02 -5.37 8.62
CA SER A 24 1.29 -5.20 7.37
C SER A 24 1.14 -6.54 6.64
N SER A 25 -0.03 -6.73 6.05
CA SER A 25 -0.35 -7.86 5.18
C SER A 25 -0.32 -7.40 3.73
N TYR A 26 0.27 -8.19 2.84
CA TYR A 26 0.43 -7.88 1.43
C TYR A 26 -0.36 -8.86 0.57
N GLU A 27 -0.95 -8.36 -0.50
CA GLU A 27 -1.62 -9.19 -1.51
C GLU A 27 -0.61 -9.94 -2.40
N GLU A 28 -1.09 -10.95 -3.12
CA GLU A 28 -0.26 -11.75 -4.03
C GLU A 28 0.47 -10.86 -5.06
N GLY A 29 1.79 -11.05 -5.17
CA GLY A 29 2.65 -10.25 -6.05
C GLY A 29 3.18 -8.95 -5.44
N TYR A 30 2.81 -8.63 -4.20
CA TYR A 30 3.34 -7.50 -3.43
C TYR A 30 4.19 -7.97 -2.25
N SER A 31 5.14 -7.14 -1.82
CA SER A 31 6.04 -7.46 -0.71
C SER A 31 6.58 -6.21 -0.03
N GLU A 32 6.93 -6.32 1.25
CA GLU A 32 7.58 -5.27 2.05
C GLU A 32 8.95 -4.82 1.48
N THR A 33 9.60 -5.68 0.70
CA THR A 33 10.88 -5.36 0.03
C THR A 33 10.71 -4.32 -1.07
N LYS A 34 9.52 -4.24 -1.69
CA LYS A 34 9.18 -3.28 -2.74
C LYS A 34 8.28 -2.15 -2.22
N PHE A 35 7.25 -2.50 -1.47
CA PHE A 35 6.26 -1.58 -0.91
C PHE A 35 6.35 -1.63 0.60
N ASP A 36 7.13 -0.73 1.19
CA ASP A 36 7.30 -0.67 2.64
C ASP A 36 6.21 0.21 3.25
N VAL A 37 5.29 -0.40 3.99
CA VAL A 37 4.12 0.28 4.56
C VAL A 37 4.26 0.36 6.07
N SER A 38 4.17 1.58 6.59
CA SER A 38 4.14 1.87 8.01
C SER A 38 2.92 2.72 8.39
N ARG A 39 2.60 2.70 9.69
CA ARG A 39 1.50 3.45 10.29
C ARG A 39 2.01 4.07 11.59
N ASP A 40 1.79 5.38 11.73
CA ASP A 40 2.13 6.11 12.95
C ASP A 40 0.85 6.63 13.62
N ASN A 41 0.69 6.30 14.90
CA ASN A 41 -0.34 6.80 15.81
C ASN A 41 -1.77 6.88 15.22
N ASN A 42 -2.20 5.84 14.51
CA ASN A 42 -3.53 5.67 13.90
C ASN A 42 -3.97 6.68 12.82
N ASP A 43 -3.41 7.87 12.79
CA ASP A 43 -3.88 8.94 11.89
C ASP A 43 -3.13 8.95 10.56
N TYR A 44 -1.90 8.41 10.54
CA TYR A 44 -1.04 8.46 9.37
C TYR A 44 -0.61 7.05 8.94
N SER A 45 -0.67 6.81 7.63
CA SER A 45 0.03 5.70 7.01
C SER A 45 0.92 6.22 5.90
N VAL A 46 2.10 5.63 5.80
CA VAL A 46 3.12 5.97 4.81
C VAL A 46 3.42 4.70 4.04
N MET A 47 3.43 4.80 2.72
CA MET A 47 3.93 3.75 1.84
C MET A 47 5.16 4.27 1.10
N THR A 48 6.29 3.59 1.28
CA THR A 48 7.55 3.86 0.59
C THR A 48 7.75 2.82 -0.49
N ILE A 49 7.81 3.26 -1.75
CA ILE A 49 8.12 2.39 -2.88
C ILE A 49 9.64 2.37 -3.07
N LYS A 50 10.26 1.22 -2.81
CA LYS A 50 11.72 1.02 -2.93
C LYS A 50 12.10 0.71 -4.38
N ASN A 51 13.31 1.11 -4.78
CA ASN A 51 13.87 0.82 -6.11
C ASN A 51 12.88 1.13 -7.26
N VAL A 52 12.37 2.36 -7.31
CA VAL A 52 11.34 2.77 -8.27
C VAL A 52 11.81 2.58 -9.72
N THR A 53 10.96 1.97 -10.54
CA THR A 53 11.15 1.80 -11.98
C THR A 53 9.92 2.31 -12.74
N SER A 54 9.99 2.30 -14.09
CA SER A 54 8.86 2.68 -14.93
C SER A 54 7.61 1.78 -14.76
N SER A 55 7.77 0.54 -14.27
CA SER A 55 6.64 -0.36 -14.02
C SER A 55 5.81 0.05 -12.80
N ASP A 56 6.35 0.90 -11.93
CA ASP A 56 5.63 1.42 -10.75
C ASP A 56 4.76 2.64 -11.10
N ALA A 57 4.75 3.10 -12.36
CA ALA A 57 3.90 4.20 -12.76
C ALA A 57 2.41 3.82 -12.65
N ALA A 58 1.75 4.34 -11.64
CA ALA A 58 0.35 4.06 -11.32
C ALA A 58 -0.26 5.20 -10.50
N MET A 59 -1.59 5.22 -10.39
CA MET A 59 -2.24 5.98 -9.32
C MET A 59 -2.21 5.17 -8.03
N TYR A 60 -1.89 5.84 -6.93
CA TYR A 60 -1.82 5.23 -5.60
C TYR A 60 -2.85 5.87 -4.69
N PHE A 61 -3.60 5.04 -3.98
CA PHE A 61 -4.67 5.50 -3.09
C PHE A 61 -4.45 4.95 -1.69
N CYS A 62 -4.68 5.79 -0.69
CA CYS A 62 -4.83 5.39 0.70
C CYS A 62 -6.31 5.41 1.05
N ALA A 63 -6.77 4.41 1.80
CA ALA A 63 -8.10 4.38 2.39
C ALA A 63 -8.03 4.10 3.90
N ALA A 64 -8.80 4.86 4.67
CA ALA A 64 -9.08 4.57 6.07
C ALA A 64 -10.41 3.83 6.18
N SER A 65 -10.49 2.92 7.14
CA SER A 65 -11.75 2.27 7.55
C SER A 65 -11.92 2.53 9.03
N ASP A 66 -13.12 2.96 9.41
CA ASP A 66 -13.51 3.35 10.76
C ASP A 66 -14.26 2.21 11.50
N HIS A 67 -14.03 0.97 11.05
CA HIS A 67 -14.67 -0.23 11.59
C HIS A 67 -13.96 -0.76 12.83
#